data_AF-A0A952SWU6-F1
#
_entry.id   AF-A0A952SWU6-F1
#
_cell.length_a   1.000
_cell.length_b   1.000
_cell.length_c   1.000
_cell.angle_alpha   90.00
_cell.angle_beta   90.00
_cell.angle_gamma   90.00
#
_symmetry.space_group_name_H-M   'P 1'
#
loop_
_entity.id
_entity.type
_entity.pdbx_description
1 polymer ?
#
loop_
_entity_poly.entity_id
_entity_poly.type
_entity_poly.pdbx_seq_one_letter_code
_entity_poly.pdbx_strand_id
1 'polypeptide(L)'
;MRMATASHPSMSTVDPRSGFFVHRIQKGYAAWIGLLLFLYSALFFTMAFYGAHLKPVVVLYTSDSLEERQAAAEEMLALSETVWVAVPVLFFGSVIFSLVLTRRVAGPLSRLDECLQQWAQGNLRWRMRFRPSDRLDELADHANCAVENIERSFDQIRAQTGALQAALQKIETVESTGVKEARDALDEIDGTLRRFTFRPAVNKFGRT
;
A
#
# COMPACT_ATOMS: atom_id res chain seq x y z
N MET A 1 -7.29 -48.62 30.98
CA MET A 1 -7.89 -48.81 29.64
C MET A 1 -8.12 -47.42 29.03
N ARG A 2 -7.25 -47.04 28.08
CA ARG A 2 -7.25 -45.88 27.15
C ARG A 2 -7.60 -44.47 27.68
N MET A 3 -6.56 -43.69 27.97
CA MET A 3 -6.58 -42.22 27.92
C MET A 3 -6.58 -41.77 26.45
N ALA A 4 -7.49 -40.87 26.10
CA ALA A 4 -7.52 -40.19 24.80
C ALA A 4 -6.56 -38.99 24.84
N THR A 5 -5.44 -39.11 24.13
CA THR A 5 -4.48 -38.03 23.91
C THR A 5 -5.11 -37.00 22.99
N ALA A 6 -5.40 -35.80 23.50
CA ALA A 6 -5.83 -34.68 22.67
C ALA A 6 -4.65 -34.23 21.80
N SER A 7 -4.82 -34.35 20.49
CA SER A 7 -3.89 -33.89 19.47
C SER A 7 -3.87 -32.36 19.43
N HIS A 8 -2.71 -31.78 19.71
CA HIS A 8 -2.40 -30.38 19.42
C HIS A 8 -2.70 -30.05 17.94
N PRO A 9 -3.40 -28.95 17.62
CA PRO A 9 -3.43 -28.44 16.26
C PRO A 9 -2.06 -27.86 15.94
N SER A 10 -1.40 -28.47 14.95
CA SER A 10 -0.13 -28.07 14.39
C SER A 10 -0.14 -26.63 13.90
N MET A 11 0.94 -25.91 14.23
CA MET A 11 1.43 -24.69 13.59
C MET A 11 0.93 -24.53 12.15
N SER A 12 0.28 -23.39 11.89
CA SER A 12 0.20 -22.82 10.56
C SER A 12 1.62 -22.57 10.05
N THR A 13 2.10 -23.49 9.22
CA THR A 13 3.31 -23.31 8.43
C THR A 13 3.05 -22.14 7.49
N VAL A 14 3.68 -21.00 7.78
CA VAL A 14 3.77 -19.90 6.83
C VAL A 14 4.55 -20.43 5.63
N ASP A 15 3.82 -20.76 4.57
CA ASP A 15 4.39 -21.29 3.34
C ASP A 15 5.28 -20.21 2.70
N PRO A 16 6.60 -20.44 2.57
CA PRO A 16 7.54 -19.49 1.97
C PRO A 16 7.24 -19.22 0.48
N ARG A 17 6.29 -19.94 -0.12
CA ARG A 17 5.81 -19.72 -1.49
C ARG A 17 4.79 -18.59 -1.61
N SER A 18 4.26 -18.06 -0.51
CA SER A 18 3.26 -16.98 -0.52
C SER A 18 3.77 -15.67 -1.11
N GLY A 19 5.07 -15.36 -0.99
CA GLY A 19 5.67 -14.17 -1.63
C GLY A 19 5.66 -14.19 -3.16
N PHE A 20 5.60 -15.38 -3.77
CA PHE A 20 5.61 -15.52 -5.23
C PHE A 20 4.24 -15.21 -5.87
N PHE A 21 3.14 -15.43 -5.13
CA PHE A 21 1.79 -15.18 -5.62
C PHE A 21 1.38 -13.70 -5.57
N VAL A 22 1.81 -12.97 -4.55
CA VAL A 22 1.50 -11.54 -4.40
C VAL A 22 2.05 -10.73 -5.58
N HIS A 23 3.21 -11.12 -6.10
CA HIS A 23 3.87 -10.46 -7.22
C HIS A 23 3.18 -10.65 -8.58
N ARG A 24 2.48 -11.78 -8.81
CA ARG A 24 1.74 -12.00 -10.08
C ARG A 24 0.43 -11.20 -10.12
N ILE A 25 -0.25 -11.12 -8.98
CA ILE A 25 -1.51 -10.39 -8.85
C ILE A 25 -1.26 -8.87 -8.90
N GLN A 26 -0.23 -8.35 -8.21
CA GLN A 26 0.19 -6.95 -8.30
C GLN A 26 0.57 -6.53 -9.73
N LYS A 27 1.28 -7.38 -10.49
CA LYS A 27 1.61 -7.10 -11.91
C LYS A 27 0.36 -7.05 -12.78
N GLY A 28 -0.63 -7.91 -12.51
CA GLY A 28 -1.92 -7.88 -13.18
C GLY A 28 -2.66 -6.58 -12.93
N TYR A 29 -2.77 -6.14 -11.67
CA TYR A 29 -3.42 -4.87 -11.33
C TYR A 29 -2.66 -3.64 -11.83
N ALA A 30 -1.32 -3.63 -11.78
CA ALA A 30 -0.52 -2.55 -12.35
C ALA A 30 -0.72 -2.43 -13.87
N ALA A 31 -0.82 -3.56 -14.58
CA ALA A 31 -1.13 -3.57 -16.01
C ALA A 31 -2.57 -3.06 -16.29
N TRP A 32 -3.56 -3.48 -15.48
CA TRP A 32 -4.94 -2.99 -15.59
C TRP A 32 -5.05 -1.49 -15.29
N ILE A 33 -4.38 -1.00 -14.25
CA ILE A 33 -4.32 0.44 -13.91
C ILE A 33 -3.64 1.21 -15.05
N GLY A 34 -2.53 0.71 -15.59
CA GLY A 34 -1.87 1.33 -16.74
C GLY A 34 -2.74 1.36 -17.99
N LEU A 35 -3.46 0.27 -18.28
CA LEU A 35 -4.42 0.21 -19.38
C LEU A 35 -5.56 1.21 -19.19
N LEU A 36 -6.14 1.27 -17.97
CA LEU A 36 -7.21 2.21 -17.64
C LEU A 36 -6.73 3.66 -17.76
N LEU A 37 -5.52 3.96 -17.27
CA LEU A 37 -4.91 5.28 -17.39
C LEU A 37 -4.61 5.64 -18.85
N PHE A 38 -4.17 4.68 -19.66
CA PHE A 38 -3.98 4.87 -21.09
C PHE A 38 -5.30 5.17 -21.79
N LEU A 39 -6.37 4.44 -21.47
CA LEU A 39 -7.72 4.69 -21.98
C LEU A 39 -8.23 6.09 -21.58
N TYR A 40 -8.05 6.48 -20.31
CA TYR A 40 -8.42 7.82 -19.84
C TYR A 40 -7.61 8.92 -20.52
N SER A 41 -6.31 8.71 -20.71
CA SER A 41 -5.43 9.67 -21.37
C SER A 41 -5.78 9.79 -22.85
N ALA A 42 -6.01 8.66 -23.53
CA ALA A 42 -6.46 8.63 -24.92
C ALA A 42 -7.80 9.35 -25.08
N LEU A 43 -8.76 9.10 -24.19
CA LEU A 43 -10.05 9.78 -24.18
C LEU A 43 -9.88 11.29 -23.96
N PHE A 44 -9.07 11.69 -22.97
CA PHE A 44 -8.81 13.10 -22.69
C PHE A 44 -8.17 13.81 -23.88
N PHE A 45 -7.14 13.23 -24.49
CA PHE A 45 -6.48 13.78 -25.66
C PHE A 45 -7.40 13.81 -26.89
N THR A 46 -8.21 12.77 -27.09
CA THR A 46 -9.23 12.75 -28.15
C THR A 46 -10.26 13.86 -27.94
N MET A 47 -10.71 14.07 -26.70
CA MET A 47 -11.64 15.14 -26.34
C MET A 47 -11.01 16.52 -26.56
N ALA A 48 -9.76 16.72 -26.13
CA ALA A 48 -9.04 17.98 -26.34
C ALA A 48 -8.86 18.29 -27.84
N PHE A 49 -8.59 17.26 -28.63
CA PHE A 49 -8.48 17.36 -30.08
C PHE A 49 -9.82 17.69 -30.74
N TYR A 50 -10.86 16.90 -30.48
CA TYR A 50 -12.21 17.15 -31.02
C TYR A 50 -12.80 18.49 -30.56
N GLY A 51 -12.45 18.93 -29.35
CA GLY A 51 -12.83 20.24 -28.82
C GLY A 51 -12.40 21.39 -29.72
N ALA A 52 -11.19 21.32 -30.29
CA ALA A 52 -10.68 22.32 -31.23
C ALA A 52 -11.41 22.29 -32.57
N HIS A 53 -11.92 21.13 -33.00
CA HIS A 53 -12.67 20.96 -34.26
C HIS A 53 -14.17 21.25 -34.15
N LEU A 54 -14.73 21.38 -32.95
CA LEU A 54 -16.18 21.61 -32.75
C LEU A 54 -16.65 22.96 -33.31
N LYS A 55 -15.87 24.04 -33.13
CA LYS A 55 -16.22 25.38 -33.62
C LYS A 55 -16.44 25.43 -35.14
N PRO A 56 -15.46 25.05 -35.99
CA PRO A 56 -15.63 25.12 -37.44
C PRO A 56 -16.73 24.17 -37.95
N VAL A 57 -16.89 22.99 -37.35
CA VAL A 57 -17.98 22.05 -37.71
C VAL A 57 -19.36 22.65 -37.43
N VAL A 58 -19.55 23.27 -36.26
CA VAL A 58 -20.83 23.91 -35.94
C VAL A 58 -21.12 25.05 -36.91
N VAL A 59 -20.14 25.91 -37.19
CA VAL A 59 -20.34 27.02 -38.15
C VAL A 59 -20.70 26.49 -39.54
N LEU A 60 -20.04 25.42 -40.01
CA LEU A 60 -20.30 24.82 -41.32
C LEU A 60 -21.75 24.34 -41.52
N TYR A 61 -22.37 23.76 -40.48
CA TYR A 61 -23.72 23.20 -40.55
C TYR A 61 -24.84 24.17 -40.14
N THR A 62 -24.52 25.22 -39.37
CA THR A 62 -25.54 26.13 -38.81
C THR A 62 -25.56 27.52 -39.45
N SER A 63 -24.54 27.91 -40.22
CA SER A 63 -24.54 29.21 -40.91
C SER A 63 -25.39 29.20 -42.19
N ASP A 64 -26.18 30.24 -42.41
CA ASP A 64 -26.95 30.44 -43.65
C ASP A 64 -26.15 31.19 -44.74
N SER A 65 -25.04 31.83 -44.36
CA SER A 65 -24.18 32.59 -45.29
C SER A 65 -23.11 31.70 -45.93
N LEU A 66 -22.88 31.88 -47.23
CA LEU A 66 -21.85 31.15 -47.98
C LEU A 66 -20.42 31.55 -47.54
N GLU A 67 -20.22 32.79 -47.12
CA GLU A 67 -18.93 33.32 -46.67
C GLU A 67 -18.49 32.68 -45.33
N GLU A 68 -19.40 32.52 -44.36
CA GLU A 68 -19.08 31.86 -43.09
C GLU A 68 -18.81 30.36 -43.25
N ARG A 69 -19.51 29.69 -44.18
CA ARG A 69 -19.22 28.29 -44.54
C ARG A 69 -17.85 28.13 -45.19
N GLN A 70 -17.47 29.07 -46.06
CA GLN A 70 -16.18 29.02 -46.73
C GLN A 70 -15.02 29.26 -45.75
N ALA A 71 -15.15 30.24 -44.85
CA ALA A 71 -14.18 30.49 -43.80
C ALA A 71 -14.02 29.29 -42.85
N ALA A 72 -15.13 28.65 -42.45
CA ALA A 72 -15.11 27.46 -41.62
C ALA A 72 -14.46 26.24 -42.33
N ALA A 73 -14.67 26.10 -43.64
CA ALA A 73 -14.06 25.02 -44.43
C ALA A 73 -12.54 25.20 -44.59
N GLU A 74 -12.08 26.43 -44.81
CA GLU A 74 -10.65 26.77 -44.84
C GLU A 74 -9.99 26.50 -43.48
N GLU A 75 -10.65 26.89 -42.38
CA GLU A 75 -10.19 26.59 -41.02
C GLU A 75 -10.14 25.07 -40.78
N MET A 76 -11.14 24.31 -41.21
CA MET A 76 -11.16 22.85 -41.09
C MET A 76 -10.05 22.17 -41.90
N LEU A 77 -9.75 22.67 -43.11
CA LEU A 77 -8.66 22.21 -43.97
C LEU A 77 -7.30 22.44 -43.30
N ALA A 78 -7.05 23.65 -42.79
CA ALA A 78 -5.81 23.99 -42.09
C ALA A 78 -5.61 23.13 -40.82
N LEU A 79 -6.68 22.90 -40.06
CA LEU A 79 -6.62 21.98 -38.92
C LEU A 79 -6.39 20.53 -39.37
N SER A 80 -6.99 20.10 -40.49
CA SER A 80 -6.85 18.73 -41.02
C SER A 80 -5.41 18.38 -41.40
N GLU A 81 -4.67 19.37 -41.92
CA GLU A 81 -3.25 19.23 -42.26
C GLU A 81 -2.37 19.05 -41.04
N THR A 82 -2.86 19.40 -39.84
CA THR A 82 -2.14 19.21 -38.58
C THR A 82 -2.51 17.89 -37.89
N VAL A 83 -3.63 17.24 -38.27
CA VAL A 83 -4.13 15.99 -37.67
C VAL A 83 -3.10 14.87 -37.75
N TRP A 84 -2.43 14.71 -38.90
CA TRP A 84 -1.50 13.58 -39.11
C TRP A 84 -0.26 13.66 -38.22
N VAL A 85 0.14 14.86 -37.78
CA VAL A 85 1.19 15.07 -36.77
C VAL A 85 0.64 14.90 -35.36
N ALA A 86 -0.58 15.38 -35.12
CA ALA A 86 -1.22 15.29 -33.81
C ALA A 86 -1.48 13.83 -33.40
N VAL A 87 -1.96 12.97 -34.29
CA VAL A 87 -2.32 11.58 -33.96
C VAL A 87 -1.15 10.78 -33.35
N PRO A 88 0.06 10.74 -33.95
CA PRO A 88 1.22 10.11 -33.34
C PRO A 88 1.61 10.76 -32.02
N VAL A 89 1.61 12.09 -31.93
CA VAL A 89 2.00 12.81 -30.70
C VAL A 89 1.04 12.48 -29.55
N LEU A 90 -0.26 12.44 -29.81
CA LEU A 90 -1.28 12.07 -28.82
C LEU A 90 -1.15 10.60 -28.42
N PHE A 91 -0.93 9.71 -29.38
CA PHE A 91 -0.73 8.29 -29.12
C PHE A 91 0.50 8.04 -28.25
N PHE A 92 1.67 8.50 -28.69
CA PHE A 92 2.92 8.34 -27.95
C PHE A 92 2.87 9.10 -26.61
N GLY A 93 2.27 10.28 -26.58
CA GLY A 93 2.04 11.05 -25.36
C GLY A 93 1.22 10.26 -24.34
N SER A 94 0.11 9.65 -24.76
CA SER A 94 -0.73 8.81 -23.90
C SER A 94 0.01 7.56 -23.42
N VAL A 95 0.76 6.87 -24.29
CA VAL A 95 1.56 5.69 -23.92
C VAL A 95 2.63 6.06 -22.89
N ILE A 96 3.41 7.10 -23.17
CA ILE A 96 4.49 7.55 -22.28
C ILE A 96 3.90 8.01 -20.94
N PHE A 97 2.84 8.81 -20.96
CA PHE A 97 2.18 9.30 -19.76
C PHE A 97 1.66 8.16 -18.89
N SER A 98 0.95 7.19 -19.49
CA SER A 98 0.48 6.00 -18.78
C SER A 98 1.64 5.20 -18.17
N LEU A 99 2.68 4.91 -18.94
CA LEU A 99 3.84 4.14 -18.46
C LEU A 99 4.56 4.84 -17.31
N VAL A 100 4.77 6.16 -17.40
CA VAL A 100 5.41 6.96 -16.35
C VAL A 100 4.56 6.93 -15.08
N LEU A 101 3.25 7.13 -15.22
CA LEU A 101 2.33 7.17 -14.08
C LEU A 101 2.22 5.80 -13.40
N THR A 102 2.09 4.72 -14.17
CA THR A 102 2.09 3.34 -13.64
C THR A 102 3.36 3.03 -12.89
N ARG A 103 4.54 3.38 -13.43
CA ARG A 103 5.82 3.16 -12.75
C ARG A 103 5.93 3.95 -11.45
N ARG A 104 5.42 5.19 -11.43
CA ARG A 104 5.44 6.04 -10.25
C ARG A 104 4.53 5.52 -9.12
N VAL A 105 3.42 4.87 -9.46
CA VAL A 105 2.45 4.33 -8.48
C VAL A 105 2.81 2.91 -8.03
N ALA A 106 3.29 2.05 -8.93
CA ALA A 106 3.60 0.65 -8.62
C ALA A 106 4.78 0.51 -7.64
N GLY A 107 5.78 1.39 -7.72
CA GLY A 107 6.94 1.36 -6.83
C GLY A 107 6.58 1.52 -5.35
N PRO A 108 5.88 2.60 -4.95
CA PRO A 108 5.42 2.79 -3.58
C PRO A 108 4.52 1.65 -3.07
N LEU A 109 3.61 1.16 -3.90
CA LEU A 109 2.72 0.06 -3.55
C LEU A 109 3.47 -1.23 -3.20
N SER A 110 4.51 -1.58 -3.96
CA SER A 110 5.36 -2.73 -3.65
C SER A 110 6.06 -2.56 -2.30
N ARG A 111 6.59 -1.36 -2.01
CA ARG A 111 7.24 -1.08 -0.72
C ARG A 111 6.28 -1.14 0.46
N LEU A 112 5.04 -0.71 0.25
CA LEU A 112 3.99 -0.79 1.26
C LEU A 112 3.66 -2.26 1.57
N ASP A 113 3.48 -3.08 0.54
CA ASP A 113 3.25 -4.51 0.70
C ASP A 113 4.40 -5.22 1.41
N GLU A 114 5.66 -4.92 1.04
CA GLU A 114 6.85 -5.44 1.73
C GLU A 114 6.85 -5.06 3.23
N CYS A 115 6.52 -3.81 3.57
CA CYS A 115 6.44 -3.38 4.97
C CYS A 115 5.33 -4.11 5.74
N LEU A 116 4.14 -4.25 5.14
CA LEU A 116 3.02 -4.97 5.74
C LEU A 116 3.35 -6.45 5.94
N GLN A 117 4.04 -7.09 5.00
CA GLN A 117 4.50 -8.47 5.14
C GLN A 117 5.48 -8.62 6.31
N GLN A 118 6.41 -7.68 6.49
CA GLN A 118 7.31 -7.68 7.66
C GLN A 118 6.53 -7.57 8.98
N TRP A 119 5.56 -6.68 9.06
CA TRP A 119 4.73 -6.56 10.26
C TRP A 119 3.86 -7.80 10.52
N ALA A 120 3.30 -8.41 9.46
CA ALA A 120 2.54 -9.64 9.56
C ALA A 120 3.39 -10.83 10.04
N GLN A 121 4.69 -10.85 9.73
CA GLN A 121 5.66 -11.82 10.24
C GLN A 121 6.10 -11.53 11.69
N GLY A 122 5.56 -10.48 12.31
CA GLY A 122 5.90 -10.06 13.67
C GLY A 122 7.16 -9.20 13.77
N ASN A 123 7.72 -8.73 12.64
CA ASN A 123 8.87 -7.82 12.61
C ASN A 123 8.45 -6.36 12.75
N LEU A 124 8.10 -5.95 13.96
CA LEU A 124 7.70 -4.57 14.28
C LEU A 124 8.87 -3.59 14.28
N ARG A 125 10.12 -4.07 14.22
CA ARG A 125 11.32 -3.23 14.03
C ARG A 125 11.33 -2.52 12.68
N TRP A 126 10.68 -3.10 11.68
CA TRP A 126 10.66 -2.57 10.33
C TRP A 126 9.88 -1.26 10.27
N ARG A 127 10.46 -0.22 9.67
CA ARG A 127 9.83 1.10 9.56
C ARG A 127 9.52 1.41 8.11
N MET A 128 8.33 1.97 7.90
CA MET A 128 7.85 2.43 6.61
C MET A 128 8.72 3.60 6.13
N ARG A 129 9.30 3.50 4.93
CA ARG A 129 10.04 4.61 4.29
C ARG A 129 9.81 4.63 2.79
N PHE A 130 9.28 5.75 2.30
CA PHE A 130 9.14 6.00 0.87
C PHE A 130 10.32 6.81 0.32
N ARG A 131 10.43 6.91 -1.01
CA ARG A 131 11.39 7.82 -1.63
C ARG A 131 10.81 9.24 -1.64
N PRO A 132 11.64 10.30 -1.59
CA PRO A 132 11.15 11.69 -1.64
C PRO A 132 10.29 11.99 -2.88
N SER A 133 10.51 11.27 -3.98
CA SER A 133 9.74 11.37 -5.22
C SER A 133 8.27 10.99 -5.10
N ASP A 134 7.94 10.20 -4.08
CA ASP A 134 6.65 9.52 -3.97
C ASP A 134 5.62 10.39 -3.23
N ARG A 135 6.08 11.42 -2.49
CA ARG A 135 5.24 12.36 -1.70
C ARG A 135 4.27 11.65 -0.74
N LEU A 136 4.65 10.47 -0.24
CA LEU A 136 3.86 9.66 0.71
C LEU A 136 4.47 9.68 2.11
N ASP A 137 5.26 10.70 2.44
CA ASP A 137 5.97 10.80 3.72
C ASP A 137 5.00 10.86 4.90
N GLU A 138 3.89 11.59 4.78
CA GLU A 138 2.83 11.62 5.80
C GLU A 138 2.22 10.24 6.08
N LEU A 139 2.03 9.43 5.04
CA LEU A 139 1.52 8.06 5.20
C LEU A 139 2.55 7.19 5.93
N ALA A 140 3.83 7.33 5.59
CA ALA A 140 4.89 6.63 6.32
C ALA A 140 4.95 7.06 7.79
N ASP A 141 4.82 8.36 8.06
CA ASP A 141 4.83 8.89 9.43
C ASP A 141 3.66 8.36 10.25
N HIS A 142 2.43 8.42 9.71
CA HIS A 142 1.26 7.85 10.38
C HIS A 142 1.40 6.35 10.63
N ALA A 143 1.88 5.59 9.64
CA ALA A 143 2.07 4.15 9.79
C ALA A 143 3.15 3.81 10.83
N ASN A 144 4.25 4.57 10.85
CA ASN A 144 5.31 4.42 11.84
C ASN A 144 4.85 4.79 13.25
N CYS A 145 4.02 5.84 13.39
CA CYS A 145 3.39 6.20 14.67
C CYS A 145 2.46 5.10 15.18
N ALA A 146 1.69 4.47 14.29
CA ALA A 146 0.83 3.34 14.65
C ALA A 146 1.64 2.16 15.18
N VAL A 147 2.72 1.76 14.48
CA VAL A 147 3.63 0.70 14.94
C VAL A 147 4.27 1.08 16.27
N GLU A 148 4.70 2.32 16.46
CA GLU A 148 5.30 2.75 17.72
C GLU A 148 4.31 2.70 18.90
N ASN A 149 3.05 3.05 18.67
CA ASN A 149 2.00 2.88 19.68
C ASN A 149 1.78 1.40 20.02
N ILE A 150 1.83 0.51 19.02
CA ILE A 150 1.80 -0.93 19.24
C ILE A 150 2.99 -1.35 20.10
N GLU A 151 4.22 -0.98 19.74
CA GLU A 151 5.44 -1.30 20.51
C GLU A 151 5.30 -0.87 21.99
N ARG A 152 4.82 0.34 22.26
CA ARG A 152 4.59 0.83 23.63
C ARG A 152 3.56 0.00 24.40
N SER A 153 2.47 -0.41 23.77
CA SER A 153 1.46 -1.27 24.41
C SER A 153 2.05 -2.65 24.77
N PHE A 154 2.89 -3.22 23.90
CA PHE A 154 3.59 -4.48 24.18
C PHE A 154 4.57 -4.35 25.35
N ASP A 155 5.31 -3.24 25.44
CA ASP A 155 6.21 -2.96 26.57
C ASP A 155 5.44 -2.83 27.90
N GLN A 156 4.27 -2.19 27.88
CA GLN A 156 3.39 -2.09 29.06
C GLN A 156 2.88 -3.46 29.51
N ILE A 157 2.46 -4.32 28.56
CA ILE A 157 2.03 -5.69 28.87
C ILE A 157 3.19 -6.46 29.51
N ARG A 158 4.40 -6.41 28.93
CA ARG A 158 5.58 -7.08 29.50
C ARG A 158 5.88 -6.61 30.93
N ALA A 159 5.80 -5.30 31.19
CA ALA A 159 6.01 -4.75 32.53
C ALA A 159 4.96 -5.26 33.53
N GLN A 160 3.68 -5.31 33.14
CA GLN A 160 2.59 -5.82 33.97
C GLN A 160 2.72 -7.32 34.24
N THR A 161 3.04 -8.12 33.21
CA THR A 161 3.30 -9.56 33.32
C THR A 161 4.46 -9.84 34.28
N GLY A 162 5.56 -9.09 34.17
CA GLY A 162 6.71 -9.22 35.07
C GLY A 162 6.37 -8.85 36.52
N ALA A 163 5.59 -7.78 36.73
CA ALA A 163 5.14 -7.39 38.07
C ALA A 163 4.21 -8.45 38.70
N LEU A 164 3.30 -9.03 37.90
CA LEU A 164 2.41 -10.09 38.35
C LEU A 164 3.16 -11.38 38.69
N GLN A 165 4.14 -11.76 37.87
CA GLN A 165 5.01 -12.91 38.14
C GLN A 165 5.81 -12.73 39.45
N ALA A 166 6.35 -11.54 39.68
CA ALA A 166 7.05 -11.22 40.94
C ALA A 166 6.10 -11.21 42.15
N ALA A 167 4.84 -10.81 41.99
CA ALA A 167 3.83 -10.88 43.04
C ALA A 167 3.45 -12.33 43.36
N LEU A 168 3.26 -13.19 42.35
CA LEU A 168 2.96 -14.60 42.53
C LEU A 168 4.11 -15.35 43.23
N GLN A 169 5.37 -15.03 42.92
CA GLN A 169 6.53 -15.58 43.65
C GLN A 169 6.52 -15.23 45.15
N LYS A 170 5.99 -14.05 45.53
CA LYS A 170 5.88 -13.66 46.95
C LYS A 170 4.77 -14.41 47.69
N ILE A 171 3.81 -15.00 46.97
CA ILE A 171 2.65 -15.72 47.51
C ILE A 171 2.93 -17.24 47.63
N GLU A 172 4.15 -17.68 47.30
CA GLU A 172 4.62 -19.09 47.28
C GLU A 172 4.54 -19.82 48.65
N THR A 173 4.03 -19.17 49.70
CA THR A 173 3.83 -19.76 51.03
C THR A 173 2.62 -20.71 51.14
N VAL A 174 1.71 -20.73 50.16
CA VAL A 174 0.63 -21.72 50.09
C VAL A 174 0.47 -22.19 48.64
N GLU A 175 0.97 -23.40 48.35
CA GLU A 175 0.92 -24.04 47.04
C GLU A 175 -0.52 -24.39 46.66
N SER A 176 -1.29 -23.39 46.22
CA SER A 176 -2.64 -23.58 45.70
C SER A 176 -2.59 -23.83 44.19
N THR A 177 -3.40 -24.75 43.70
CA THR A 177 -3.56 -25.07 42.27
C THR A 177 -3.75 -23.80 41.41
N GLY A 178 -4.43 -22.78 41.94
CA GLY A 178 -4.64 -21.51 41.26
C GLY A 178 -3.37 -20.66 41.03
N VAL A 179 -2.34 -20.76 41.88
CA VAL A 179 -1.05 -20.06 41.65
C VAL A 179 -0.26 -20.72 40.52
N LYS A 180 -0.36 -22.05 40.39
CA LYS A 180 0.23 -22.78 39.24
C LYS A 180 -0.46 -22.41 37.93
N GLU A 181 -1.79 -22.44 37.90
CA GLU A 181 -2.56 -22.03 36.71
C GLU A 181 -2.27 -20.59 36.28
N ALA A 182 -2.16 -19.65 37.23
CA ALA A 182 -1.80 -18.27 36.93
C ALA A 182 -0.39 -18.12 36.35
N ARG A 183 0.56 -18.94 36.82
CA ARG A 183 1.94 -18.95 36.31
C ARG A 183 2.00 -19.51 34.88
N ASP A 184 1.31 -20.62 34.64
CA ASP A 184 1.23 -21.23 33.31
C ASP A 184 0.62 -20.25 32.28
N ALA A 185 -0.43 -19.52 32.67
CA ALA A 185 -1.03 -18.48 31.84
C ALA A 185 -0.06 -17.31 31.53
N LEU A 186 0.80 -16.92 32.49
CA LEU A 186 1.81 -15.88 32.24
C LEU A 186 2.91 -16.36 31.31
N ASP A 187 3.33 -17.61 31.43
CA ASP A 187 4.33 -18.21 30.54
C ASP A 187 3.77 -18.34 29.10
N GLU A 188 2.46 -18.61 28.94
CA GLU A 188 1.79 -18.58 27.64
C GLU A 188 1.75 -17.16 27.03
N ILE A 189 1.45 -16.15 27.84
CA ILE A 189 1.47 -14.74 27.42
C ILE A 189 2.89 -14.37 26.98
N ASP A 190 3.92 -14.65 27.77
CA ASP A 190 5.32 -14.36 27.42
C ASP A 190 5.74 -15.09 26.13
N GLY A 191 5.34 -16.35 25.98
CA GLY A 191 5.54 -17.13 24.76
C GLY A 191 4.93 -16.45 23.52
N THR A 192 3.72 -15.90 23.64
CA THR A 192 3.08 -15.14 22.57
C THR A 192 3.81 -13.83 22.27
N LEU A 193 4.24 -13.10 23.30
CA LEU A 193 4.96 -11.82 23.16
C LEU A 193 6.34 -12.00 22.50
N ARG A 194 6.98 -13.17 22.64
CA ARG A 194 8.27 -13.48 22.01
C ARG A 194 8.18 -13.74 20.50
N ARG A 195 7.00 -14.03 19.95
CA ARG A 195 6.80 -14.17 18.49
C ARG A 195 7.03 -12.86 17.74
N PHE A 196 6.93 -11.73 18.44
CA PHE A 196 7.14 -10.40 17.87
C PHE A 196 8.54 -9.89 18.19
N THR A 197 9.20 -9.32 17.18
CA THR A 197 10.51 -8.66 17.33
C THR A 197 10.32 -7.16 17.39
N PHE A 198 10.83 -6.56 18.47
CA PHE A 198 10.69 -5.15 18.79
C PHE A 198 12.02 -4.43 18.66
N ARG A 199 11.98 -3.11 18.46
CA ARG A 199 13.21 -2.34 18.48
C ARG A 199 13.71 -2.28 19.94
N PRO A 200 15.01 -2.49 20.21
CA PRO A 200 15.53 -2.22 21.53
C PRO A 200 15.22 -0.78 21.89
N ALA A 201 14.63 -0.56 23.07
CA ALA A 201 14.29 0.77 23.56
C ALA A 201 15.55 1.64 23.49
N VAL A 202 15.56 2.61 22.58
CA VAL A 202 16.63 3.60 22.53
C VAL A 202 16.47 4.45 23.78
N ASN A 203 17.33 4.22 24.76
CA ASN A 203 17.39 5.05 25.95
C ASN A 203 17.70 6.48 25.50
N LYS A 204 16.69 7.35 25.46
CA LYS A 204 16.84 8.77 25.06
C LYS A 204 17.63 9.60 26.08
N PHE A 205 18.18 8.98 27.14
CA PHE A 205 19.00 9.59 28.18
C PHE A 205 20.48 9.20 28.09
N GLY A 206 21.05 9.26 26.89
CA GLY A 206 22.48 9.08 26.64
C GLY A 206 23.06 10.25 25.87
N ARG A 207 23.00 11.46 26.44
CA ARG A 207 23.87 12.58 26.05
C ARG A 207 24.54 13.09 27.32
N THR A 208 25.74 12.58 27.56
CA THR A 208 26.81 13.31 28.26
C THR A 208 27.19 14.55 27.49
#